data_AF-A0A6L2ZME9-F1
#
_entry.id   AF-A0A6L2ZME9-F1
#
_cell.length_a   1.000
_cell.length_b   1.000
_cell.length_c   1.000
_cell.angle_alpha   90.00
_cell.angle_beta   90.00
_cell.angle_gamma   90.00
#
_symmetry.space_group_name_H-M   'P 1'
#
loop_
_entity.id
_entity.type
_entity.pdbx_description
1 polymer ?
#
loop_
_entity_poly.entity_id
_entity_poly.type
_entity_poly.pdbx_seq_one_letter_code
_entity_poly.pdbx_strand_id
1 'polypeptide(L)' 'MTHTLITLSRHSHQYREFTIVRHPKTAVNPIVHYHLWLDNNSFGKVDTLEQATGYIDWLHKMKEGECLSHDLHQ' A
#
# COMPACT_ATOMS: atom_id res chain seq x y z
N MET A 1 -4.38 1.07 -15.86
CA MET A 1 -3.34 2.05 -15.47
C MET A 1 -2.24 1.28 -14.77
N THR A 2 -1.01 1.31 -15.28
CA THR A 2 0.14 0.69 -14.60
C THR A 2 0.78 1.73 -13.68
N HIS A 3 0.91 1.43 -12.39
CA HIS A 3 1.52 2.33 -11.43
C HIS A 3 2.97 1.94 -11.21
N THR A 4 3.83 2.94 -11.03
CA THR A 4 5.26 2.73 -10.83
C THR A 4 5.55 2.53 -9.36
N LEU A 5 6.26 1.45 -9.03
CA LEU A 5 6.88 1.26 -7.73
C LEU A 5 8.23 1.97 -7.71
N ILE A 6 8.37 3.01 -6.88
CA ILE A 6 9.60 3.80 -6.77
C ILE A 6 10.39 3.30 -5.55
N THR A 7 11.66 2.98 -5.73
CA THR A 7 12.55 2.65 -4.59
C THR A 7 13.03 3.92 -3.91
N LEU A 8 12.73 4.09 -2.63
CA LEU A 8 13.22 5.21 -1.81
C LEU A 8 14.53 4.84 -1.10
N SER A 9 14.61 3.62 -0.59
CA SER A 9 15.81 3.07 0.06
C SER A 9 15.82 1.53 -0.01
N ARG A 10 16.84 0.90 0.57
CA ARG A 10 16.94 -0.57 0.66
C ARG A 10 15.70 -1.22 1.29
N HIS A 11 15.01 -0.51 2.19
CA HIS A 11 13.89 -1.05 2.96
C HIS A 11 12.60 -0.24 2.80
N SER A 12 12.56 0.72 1.89
CA SER A 12 11.35 1.51 1.65
C SER A 12 11.12 1.75 0.17
N HIS A 13 9.85 1.66 -0.21
CA HIS A 13 9.35 1.93 -1.56
C HIS A 13 8.15 2.87 -1.47
N GLN A 14 7.87 3.59 -2.55
CA GLN A 14 6.68 4.39 -2.72
C GLN A 14 5.80 3.82 -3.83
N TYR A 15 4.49 3.77 -3.61
CA TYR A 15 3.50 3.31 -4.58
C TYR A 15 2.16 4.02 -4.36
N ARG A 16 1.68 4.79 -5.36
CA ARG A 16 0.42 5.57 -5.28
C ARG A 16 0.28 6.36 -3.96
N GLU A 17 1.30 7.15 -3.62
CA GLU A 17 1.42 7.91 -2.36
C GLU A 17 1.65 7.08 -1.08
N PHE A 18 1.51 5.76 -1.12
CA PHE A 18 1.84 4.92 0.03
C PHE A 18 3.35 4.73 0.16
N THR A 19 3.82 4.75 1.40
CA THR A 19 5.15 4.26 1.78
C THR A 19 5.05 2.80 2.21
N ILE A 20 5.77 1.92 1.51
CA ILE A 20 5.86 0.49 1.82
C ILE A 20 7.20 0.23 2.50
N VAL A 21 7.16 -0.11 3.79
CA VAL A 21 8.36 -0.37 4.60
C VAL A 21 8.57 -1.88 4.75
N ARG A 22 9.71 -2.37 4.28
CA ARG A 22 10.12 -3.77 4.40
C ARG A 22 10.76 -4.02 5.77
N HIS A 23 10.11 -4.85 6.58
CA HIS A 23 10.67 -5.43 7.79
C HIS A 23 11.35 -6.76 7.45
N PRO A 24 12.69 -6.83 7.52
CA PRO A 24 13.42 -8.06 7.24
C PRO A 24 13.09 -9.14 8.29
N LYS A 25 13.33 -10.39 7.90
CA LYS A 25 13.28 -11.54 8.81
C LYS A 25 14.22 -11.31 9.99
N THR A 26 13.76 -11.69 11.17
CA THR A 26 14.57 -11.74 12.40
C THR A 26 14.49 -13.16 12.98
N ALA A 27 15.34 -13.46 13.96
CA ALA A 27 15.28 -14.76 14.66
C ALA A 27 13.91 -15.02 15.31
N VAL A 28 13.18 -13.97 15.67
CA VAL A 28 11.85 -14.05 16.29
C VAL A 28 10.73 -14.07 15.25
N ASN A 29 10.85 -13.29 14.16
CA ASN A 29 9.88 -13.23 13.07
C ASN A 29 10.51 -13.75 11.77
N PRO A 30 10.32 -15.04 11.42
CA PRO A 30 11.00 -15.68 10.29
C PRO A 30 10.40 -15.31 8.92
N ILE A 31 9.42 -14.40 8.90
CA ILE A 31 8.72 -13.95 7.69
C ILE A 31 9.09 -12.48 7.43
N VAL A 32 9.22 -12.13 6.14
CA VAL A 32 9.37 -10.72 5.74
C VAL A 32 7.99 -10.12 5.77
N HIS A 33 7.85 -8.95 6.39
CA HIS A 33 6.60 -8.21 6.34
C HIS A 33 6.81 -6.86 5.66
N TYR A 34 5.82 -6.42 4.92
CA TYR A 34 5.72 -5.10 4.33
C TYR A 34 4.64 -4.34 5.06
N HIS A 35 5.02 -3.24 5.71
CA HIS A 35 4.10 -2.36 6.40
C HIS A 35 3.72 -1.21 5.48
N LEU A 36 2.42 -1.04 5.26
CA LEU A 36 1.88 0.02 4.41
C LEU A 36 1.51 1.24 5.27
N TRP A 37 2.01 2.40 4.85
CA TRP A 37 1.74 3.69 5.46
C TRP A 37 1.25 4.68 4.41
N LEU A 38 0.26 5.49 4.76
CA LEU A 38 -0.13 6.68 4.01
C LEU A 38 -0.14 7.85 4.99
N ASP A 39 0.71 8.84 4.75
CA ASP A 39 1.02 9.92 5.69
C ASP A 39 1.40 9.34 7.07
N ASN A 40 0.51 9.49 8.06
CA ASN A 40 0.70 9.02 9.43
C ASN A 40 -0.21 7.84 9.80
N ASN A 41 -0.94 7.29 8.83
CA ASN A 41 -1.89 6.22 9.03
C ASN A 41 -1.29 4.87 8.61
N SER A 42 -1.38 3.89 9.51
CA SER A 42 -0.96 2.51 9.26
C SER A 42 -2.11 1.70 8.66
N PHE A 43 -1.86 1.03 7.54
CA PHE A 43 -2.83 0.19 6.83
C PHE A 43 -2.57 -1.31 7.03
N GLY A 44 -1.70 -1.66 7.97
CA GLY A 44 -1.41 -3.05 8.32
C GLY A 44 -0.16 -3.61 7.63
N LYS A 45 0.02 -4.92 7.74
CA LYS A 45 1.20 -5.66 7.27
C LYS A 45 0.79 -6.80 6.35
N VAL A 46 1.57 -7.02 5.32
CA VAL A 46 1.43 -8.13 4.36
C VAL A 46 2.78 -8.81 4.14
N ASP A 47 2.79 -10.01 3.59
CA ASP A 47 4.02 -10.82 3.53
C ASP A 47 4.79 -10.63 2.22
N THR A 48 4.13 -10.10 1.18
CA THR A 48 4.75 -9.86 -0.13
C THR A 48 4.52 -8.44 -0.64
N LEU A 49 5.43 -7.99 -1.50
CA LEU A 49 5.33 -6.69 -2.16
C LEU A 49 4.16 -6.64 -3.15
N GLU A 50 3.87 -7.76 -3.81
CA GLU A 50 2.71 -7.92 -4.71
C GLU A 50 1.38 -7.77 -3.96
N GLN A 51 1.27 -8.39 -2.77
CA GLN A 51 0.11 -8.18 -1.88
C GLN A 51 -0.01 -6.73 -1.47
N ALA A 52 1.10 -6.05 -1.19
CA ALA A 52 1.09 -4.65 -0.80
C ALA A 52 0.55 -3.75 -1.92
N THR A 53 1.09 -3.89 -3.14
CA THR A 53 0.62 -3.11 -4.30
C THR A 53 -0.82 -3.43 -4.66
N GLY A 54 -1.22 -4.71 -4.61
CA GLY A 54 -2.59 -5.13 -4.88
C GLY A 54 -3.60 -4.59 -3.86
N TYR A 55 -3.23 -4.55 -2.58
CA TYR A 55 -4.06 -3.98 -1.53
C TYR A 55 -4.22 -2.46 -1.72
N ILE A 56 -3.15 -1.75 -2.07
CA ILE A 56 -3.20 -0.31 -2.37
C ILE A 56 -4.10 -0.06 -3.59
N ASP A 57 -3.97 -0.84 -4.67
CA ASP A 57 -4.83 -0.70 -5.84
C ASP A 57 -6.31 -0.92 -5.49
N TRP A 58 -6.62 -1.87 -4.62
CA TRP A 58 -7.97 -2.11 -4.13
C TRP A 58 -8.52 -0.92 -3.32
N LEU A 59 -7.73 -0.34 -2.42
CA LEU A 59 -8.13 0.86 -1.66
C LEU A 59 -8.46 2.05 -2.58
N HIS A 60 -7.62 2.29 -3.59
CA HIS A 60 -7.87 3.36 -4.56
C HIS A 60 -9.11 3.09 -5.40
N LYS A 61 -9.34 1.84 -5.84
CA LYS A 61 -10.58 1.47 -6.56
C LYS A 61 -11.83 1.70 -5.73
N MET A 62 -11.77 1.40 -4.43
CA MET A 62 -12.90 1.67 -3.52
C MET A 62 -13.17 3.17 -3.39
N LYS A 63 -12.11 3.97 -3.19
CA LYS A 63 -12.22 5.43 -3.13
C LYS A 63 -12.77 6.04 -4.43
N GLU A 64 -12.30 5.57 -5.58
CA GLU A 64 -12.79 6.01 -6.89
C GLU A 64 -14.25 5.60 -7.13
N GLY A 65 -14.65 4.40 -6.69
CA GLY A 65 -16.03 3.92 -6.75
C GLY A 65 -17.01 4.71 -5.86
N GLU A 66 -16.54 5.23 -4.73
CA GLU A 66 -17.33 6.10 -3.84
C GLU A 66 -17.55 7.50 -4.39
N CYS A 67 -16.69 8.00 -5.29
CA CYS A 67 -16.90 9.30 -5.93
C CYS A 67 -18.05 9.30 -6.96
N LEU A 68 -18.43 8.14 -7.52
CA LEU A 68 -19.49 8.07 -8.55
C LEU A 68 -20.92 8.08 -8.00
N SER A 69 -21.09 8.11 -6.68
CA SER A 69 -22.42 8.12 -6.03
C SER A 69 -22.87 9.49 -5.52
N HIS A 70 -21.99 10.50 -5.50
CA HIS A 70 -22.33 11.85 -5.02
C HIS A 70 -22.79 12.83 -6.11
N ASP A 71 -22.84 12.41 -7.39
CA ASP A 71 -23.25 13.26 -8.52
C ASP A 71 -24.70 13.00 -9.00
N LEU A 72 -25.58 12.43 -8.16
CA LEU A 72 -27.00 12.25 -8.49
C LEU A 72 -27.95 12.76 -7.41
N HIS A 73 -27.76 14.00 -6.97
CA HIS A 73 -28.84 14.85 -6.43
C HIS A 73 -28.59 16.31 -6.82
N GLN A 74 -29.13 16.70 -7.98
CA GLN A 74 -29.61 18.05 -8.27
C GLN A 74 -31.08 17.92 -8.63
#